data_AF-A0A932Q828-F1
#
_entry.id   AF-A0A932Q828-F1
#
_cell.length_a   1.000
_cell.length_b   1.000
_cell.length_c   1.000
_cell.angle_alpha   90.00
_cell.angle_beta   90.00
_cell.angle_gamma   90.00
#
_symmetry.space_group_name_H-M   'P 1'
#
loop_
_entity.id
_entity.type
_entity.pdbx_description
1 polymer ?
#
loop_
_entity_poly.entity_id
_entity_poly.type
_entity_poly.pdbx_seq_one_letter_code
_entity_poly.pdbx_strand_id
1 'polypeptide(L)'
;MARTSQKAKLVFREKLTLRSGRLRDAVIWSVPISARYPDGVKYRLALVDPFTGRVLVLFDNHFPKGHHCHLKTGEEIPYVFKSVDKLVDDYFKAIEGEEDKT
;
A
#
# COMPACT_ATOMS: atom_id res chain seq x y z
N MET A 1 13.61 31.47 8.20
CA MET A 1 13.11 30.26 8.88
C MET A 1 13.73 29.05 8.21
N ALA A 2 14.52 28.25 8.93
CA ALA A 2 15.12 27.04 8.38
C ALA A 2 14.01 26.01 8.10
N ARG A 3 13.85 25.57 6.85
CA ARG A 3 13.03 24.40 6.53
C ARG A 3 13.82 23.18 6.97
N THR A 4 13.50 22.63 8.13
CA THR A 4 14.01 21.32 8.53
C THR A 4 13.49 20.29 7.52
N SER A 5 14.36 19.84 6.61
CA SER A 5 14.03 18.77 5.67
C SER A 5 13.95 17.46 6.45
N GLN A 6 12.78 17.15 7.00
CA GLN A 6 12.51 15.80 7.48
C GLN A 6 12.60 14.87 6.26
N LYS A 7 13.46 13.85 6.34
CA LYS A 7 13.58 12.85 5.28
C LYS A 7 12.50 11.78 5.50
N ALA A 8 12.12 11.09 4.43
CA ALA A 8 11.23 9.95 4.53
C ALA A 8 11.81 8.89 5.49
N LYS A 9 11.01 8.45 6.46
CA LYS A 9 11.35 7.39 7.41
C LYS A 9 10.60 6.13 7.02
N LEU A 10 11.31 5.02 6.85
CA LEU A 10 10.69 3.72 6.64
C LEU A 10 9.94 3.32 7.92
N VAL A 11 8.63 3.05 7.80
CA VAL A 11 7.76 2.62 8.89
C VAL A 11 7.58 1.11 8.85
N PHE A 12 7.31 0.58 7.66
CA PHE A 12 7.10 -0.85 7.43
C PHE A 12 7.66 -1.24 6.08
N ARG A 13 8.28 -2.43 6.01
CA ARG A 13 8.64 -3.06 4.74
C ARG A 13 8.54 -4.57 4.91
N GLU A 14 7.85 -5.18 3.97
CA GLU A 14 7.76 -6.62 3.84
C GLU A 14 7.79 -7.00 2.37
N LYS A 15 8.52 -8.06 2.07
CA LYS A 15 8.46 -8.74 0.78
C LYS A 15 8.42 -10.23 1.05
N LEU A 16 7.27 -10.83 0.80
CA LEU A 16 6.99 -12.22 1.13
C LEU A 16 6.40 -12.95 -0.07
N THR A 17 6.96 -14.11 -0.40
CA THR A 17 6.33 -15.08 -1.31
C THR A 17 5.41 -15.97 -0.48
N LEU A 18 4.11 -15.94 -0.79
CA LEU A 18 3.10 -16.79 -0.16
C LEU A 18 3.23 -18.24 -0.67
N ARG A 19 2.65 -19.22 0.03
CA ARG A 19 2.67 -20.63 -0.40
C ARG A 19 1.90 -20.83 -1.71
N SER A 20 0.91 -19.99 -2.01
CA SER A 20 0.26 -19.87 -3.33
C SER A 20 1.20 -19.43 -4.46
N GLY A 21 2.44 -19.03 -4.15
CA GLY A 21 3.42 -18.49 -5.10
C GLY A 21 3.24 -17.01 -5.39
N ARG A 22 2.17 -16.37 -4.90
CA ARG A 22 1.93 -14.94 -5.02
C ARG A 22 2.95 -14.13 -4.20
N LEU A 23 3.24 -12.92 -4.66
CA LEU A 23 4.18 -12.02 -4.02
C LEU A 23 3.43 -10.89 -3.31
N ARG A 24 3.61 -10.79 -1.99
CA ARG A 24 3.22 -9.64 -1.17
C ARG A 24 4.42 -8.69 -1.08
N ASP A 25 4.31 -7.50 -1.65
CA ASP A 25 5.33 -6.44 -1.57
C ASP A 25 4.69 -5.18 -0.98
N ALA A 26 4.96 -4.96 0.31
CA ALA A 26 4.30 -3.95 1.11
C ALA A 26 5.34 -3.03 1.75
N VAL A 27 5.15 -1.73 1.56
CA VAL A 27 6.06 -0.72 2.07
C VAL A 27 5.33 0.57 2.43
N ILE A 28 5.66 1.09 3.61
CA ILE A 28 5.05 2.28 4.18
C ILE A 28 6.17 3.20 4.69
N TRP A 29 6.08 4.46 4.32
CA TRP A 29 6.97 5.51 4.78
C TRP A 29 6.18 6.61 5.48
N SER A 30 6.73 7.12 6.58
CA SER A 30 6.37 8.42 7.11
C SER A 30 7.16 9.47 6.32
N VAL A 31 6.47 10.47 5.80
CA VAL A 31 7.04 11.55 4.98
C VAL A 31 6.61 12.90 5.55
N PRO A 32 7.35 14.00 5.28
CA PRO A 32 6.88 15.33 5.65
C PRO A 32 5.51 15.62 5.06
N ILE A 33 4.65 16.24 5.87
CA ILE A 33 3.38 16.78 5.41
C ILE A 33 3.65 17.81 4.30
N SER A 34 2.99 17.62 3.18
CA SER A 34 3.10 18.48 1.99
C SER A 34 1.83 18.41 1.17
N ALA A 35 1.67 19.31 0.19
CA ALA A 35 0.54 19.25 -0.75
C ALA A 35 0.44 17.89 -1.49
N ARG A 36 1.55 17.17 -1.65
CA ARG A 36 1.59 15.83 -2.26
C ARG A 36 1.16 14.72 -1.31
N TYR A 37 1.47 14.89 -0.02
CA TYR A 37 1.24 13.89 1.04
C TYR A 37 0.66 14.62 2.27
N PRO A 38 -0.61 15.03 2.25
CA PRO A 38 -1.22 15.79 3.33
C PRO A 38 -1.27 15.00 4.64
N ASP A 39 -1.42 13.68 4.55
CA ASP A 39 -1.47 12.76 5.70
C ASP A 39 -0.08 12.34 6.22
N GLY A 40 1.01 12.90 5.69
CA GLY A 40 2.37 12.59 6.15
C GLY A 40 2.79 11.13 5.95
N VAL A 41 2.15 10.43 5.02
CA VAL A 41 2.40 9.02 4.70
C VAL A 41 2.56 8.83 3.19
N LYS A 42 3.44 7.91 2.82
CA LYS A 42 3.52 7.35 1.46
C LYS A 42 3.50 5.84 1.59
N TYR A 43 2.77 5.14 0.74
CA TYR A 43 2.73 3.69 0.80
C TYR A 43 2.50 3.03 -0.55
N ARG A 44 2.85 1.74 -0.61
CA ARG A 44 2.50 0.79 -1.66
C ARG A 44 2.35 -0.58 -1.01
N LEU A 45 1.14 -1.10 -0.95
CA LEU A 45 0.86 -2.45 -0.48
C LEU A 45 0.30 -3.24 -1.66
N ALA A 46 1.12 -4.11 -2.24
CA ALA A 46 0.81 -4.84 -3.47
C ALA A 46 0.76 -6.35 -3.22
N LEU A 47 -0.28 -7.00 -3.73
CA LEU A 47 -0.32 -8.44 -3.95
C LEU A 47 -0.21 -8.68 -5.46
N VAL A 48 0.80 -9.44 -5.86
CA VAL A 48 1.13 -9.69 -7.27
C VAL A 48 1.08 -11.19 -7.54
N ASP A 49 0.50 -11.56 -8.67
CA ASP A 49 0.66 -12.88 -9.25
C ASP A 49 1.88 -12.85 -10.19
N PRO A 50 3.03 -13.44 -9.78
CA PRO A 50 4.24 -13.41 -10.59
C PRO A 50 4.15 -14.28 -11.85
N PHE A 51 3.22 -15.25 -11.90
CA PHE A 51 3.06 -16.13 -13.07
C PHE A 51 2.35 -15.41 -14.22
N THR A 52 1.40 -14.53 -13.90
CA THR A 52 0.69 -13.71 -14.90
C THR A 52 1.22 -12.29 -15.02
N GLY A 53 2.07 -11.85 -14.08
CA GLY A 53 2.57 -10.48 -13.97
C GLY A 53 1.50 -9.48 -13.52
N ARG A 54 0.33 -9.95 -13.08
CA ARG A 54 -0.80 -9.08 -12.71
C ARG A 54 -0.70 -8.63 -11.26
N VAL A 55 -1.04 -7.37 -11.04
CA VAL A 55 -1.30 -6.83 -9.70
C VAL A 55 -2.73 -7.18 -9.32
N LEU A 56 -2.89 -8.05 -8.33
CA LEU A 56 -4.20 -8.52 -7.87
C LEU A 56 -4.87 -7.50 -6.96
N VAL A 57 -4.09 -6.92 -6.05
CA VAL A 57 -4.54 -5.87 -5.13
C VAL A 57 -3.41 -4.86 -4.97
N LEU A 58 -3.72 -3.58 -5.02
CA LEU A 58 -2.77 -2.51 -4.74
C LEU A 58 -3.43 -1.40 -3.96
N PHE A 59 -2.89 -1.07 -2.80
CA PHE A 59 -3.19 0.18 -2.10
C PHE A 59 -1.99 1.11 -2.28
N ASP A 60 -2.21 2.29 -2.86
CA ASP A 60 -1.20 3.34 -2.89
C ASP A 60 -1.81 4.74 -2.73
N ASN A 61 -0.96 5.76 -2.64
CA ASN A 61 -1.40 7.14 -2.61
C ASN A 61 -0.71 8.02 -3.67
N HIS A 62 -0.65 7.52 -4.91
CA HIS A 62 0.00 8.23 -6.02
C HIS A 62 -0.63 9.61 -6.27
N PHE A 63 0.23 10.63 -6.37
CA PHE A 63 -0.19 11.99 -6.75
C PHE A 63 -0.46 12.06 -8.25
N PRO A 64 -1.52 12.76 -8.72
CA PRO A 64 -2.42 13.65 -7.99
C PRO A 64 -3.68 12.99 -7.41
N LYS A 65 -3.83 11.66 -7.53
CA LYS A 65 -5.06 10.94 -7.15
C LYS A 65 -5.26 10.89 -5.63
N GLY A 66 -4.17 10.87 -4.88
CA GLY A 66 -4.20 10.62 -3.44
C GLY A 66 -4.47 9.15 -3.15
N HIS A 67 -5.03 8.87 -1.98
CA HIS A 67 -5.30 7.52 -1.50
C HIS A 67 -6.29 6.77 -2.40
N HIS A 68 -5.89 5.62 -2.93
CA HIS A 68 -6.76 4.76 -3.73
C HIS A 68 -6.32 3.30 -3.65
N CYS A 69 -7.19 2.41 -4.10
CA CYS A 69 -6.85 1.00 -4.28
C CYS A 69 -7.29 0.46 -5.64
N HIS A 70 -6.57 -0.55 -6.10
CA HIS A 70 -6.87 -1.36 -7.27
C HIS A 70 -7.26 -2.74 -6.78
N LEU A 71 -8.38 -3.26 -7.27
CA LEU A 71 -8.92 -4.56 -6.91
C LEU A 71 -8.76 -5.56 -8.06
N LYS A 72 -8.92 -6.86 -7.77
CA LYS A 72 -8.76 -7.95 -8.75
C LYS A 72 -9.69 -7.82 -9.96
N THR A 73 -10.81 -7.14 -9.80
CA THR A 73 -11.77 -6.82 -10.86
C THR A 73 -11.19 -5.86 -11.91
N GLY A 74 -10.05 -5.24 -11.64
CA GLY A 74 -9.47 -4.15 -12.42
C GLY A 74 -10.04 -2.77 -12.05
N GLU A 75 -10.91 -2.71 -11.04
CA GLU A 75 -11.48 -1.45 -10.56
C GLU A 75 -10.47 -0.67 -9.73
N GLU A 76 -10.35 0.62 -10.05
CA GLU A 76 -9.61 1.59 -9.27
C GLU A 76 -10.62 2.47 -8.52
N ILE A 77 -10.53 2.49 -7.19
CA ILE A 77 -11.47 3.23 -6.33
C ILE A 77 -10.74 4.13 -5.33
N PRO A 78 -11.29 5.32 -4.99
CA PRO A 78 -10.77 6.14 -3.90
C PRO A 78 -10.74 5.38 -2.58
N TYR A 79 -9.68 5.54 -1.80
CA TYR A 79 -9.53 4.93 -0.48
C TYR A 79 -9.58 6.01 0.59
N VAL A 80 -10.48 5.87 1.57
CA VAL A 80 -10.60 6.83 2.68
C VAL A 80 -9.56 6.48 3.75
N PHE A 81 -8.39 7.09 3.65
CA PHE A 81 -7.32 6.90 4.62
C PHE A 81 -7.73 7.43 6.01
N LYS A 82 -7.53 6.61 7.05
CA LYS A 82 -7.81 6.95 8.45
C LYS A 82 -6.57 6.89 9.33
N SER A 83 -5.77 5.84 9.16
CA SER A 83 -4.50 5.64 9.85
C SER A 83 -3.69 4.55 9.12
N VAL A 84 -2.40 4.43 9.47
CA VAL A 84 -1.56 3.32 8.97
C VAL A 84 -2.11 1.98 9.41
N ASP A 85 -2.58 1.85 10.65
CA ASP A 85 -3.14 0.59 11.15
C ASP A 85 -4.40 0.19 10.36
N LYS A 86 -5.28 1.17 10.05
CA LYS A 86 -6.47 0.89 9.22
C LYS A 86 -6.14 0.56 7.78
N LEU A 87 -5.12 1.20 7.20
CA LEU A 87 -4.60 0.84 5.89
C LEU A 87 -4.12 -0.62 5.85
N VAL A 88 -3.40 -1.06 6.89
CA VAL A 88 -2.91 -2.44 7.00
C VAL A 88 -4.07 -3.41 7.18
N ASP A 89 -5.00 -3.14 8.10
CA ASP A 89 -6.21 -3.94 8.31
C ASP A 89 -7.03 -4.13 7.02
N ASP A 90 -7.26 -3.02 6.30
CA ASP A 90 -8.09 -3.02 5.09
C ASP A 90 -7.39 -3.71 3.92
N TYR A 91 -6.06 -3.57 3.82
CA TYR A 91 -5.25 -4.31 2.85
C TYR A 91 -5.33 -5.81 3.09
N PHE A 92 -5.15 -6.27 4.34
CA PHE A 92 -5.23 -7.69 4.68
C PHE A 92 -6.62 -8.26 4.40
N LYS A 93 -7.70 -7.51 4.68
CA LYS A 93 -9.05 -7.92 4.28
C LYS A 93 -9.21 -8.04 2.77
N ALA A 94 -8.63 -7.12 1.99
CA ALA A 94 -8.74 -7.14 0.53
C ALA A 94 -8.00 -8.34 -0.11
N ILE A 95 -6.99 -8.87 0.55
CA ILE A 95 -6.25 -10.07 0.12
C ILE A 95 -6.68 -11.34 0.83
N GLU A 96 -7.70 -11.28 1.70
CA GLU A 96 -8.22 -12.46 2.39
C GLU A 96 -8.66 -13.52 1.36
N GLY A 97 -8.30 -14.78 1.62
CA GLY A 97 -8.51 -15.90 0.69
C GLY A 97 -7.45 -16.06 -0.39
N GLU A 98 -6.54 -15.08 -0.56
CA GLU A 98 -5.32 -15.25 -1.37
C GLU A 98 -4.13 -15.72 -0.55
N GLU A 99 -4.20 -15.49 0.75
CA GLU A 99 -3.29 -16.00 1.76
C GLU A 99 -3.66 -17.44 2.08
N ASP A 100 -2.66 -18.32 2.10
CA ASP A 100 -2.86 -19.73 2.42
C ASP A 100 -3.38 -19.86 3.84
N LYS A 101 -4.64 -20.29 3.99
CA LYS A 101 -5.16 -20.74 5.28
C LYS A 101 -4.32 -21.95 5.70
N THR A 102 -3.84 -21.92 6.94
CA THR A 102 -2.98 -22.94 7.56
C THR A 102 -3.55 -24.33 7.41
#